data_AF-A0A959J5B2-F1
#
_entry.id   AF-A0A959J5B2-F1
#
_cell.length_a   1.000
_cell.length_b   1.000
_cell.length_c   1.000
_cell.angle_alpha   90.00
_cell.angle_beta   90.00
_cell.angle_gamma   90.00
#
_symmetry.space_group_name_H-M   'P 1'
#
loop_
_entity.id
_entity.type
_entity.pdbx_description
1 polymer ?
#
loop_
_entity_poly.entity_id
_entity_poly.type
_entity_poly.pdbx_seq_one_letter_code
_entity_poly.pdbx_strand_id
1 'polypeptide(L)'
;MLKIFRTNHLVSGFLLIFYAALIRSAVFILHPIEAVPDNSGVLSQLLYQFTQTNGWVPDLISLGIIFINALIINYLVAQNFLAQEINLFPGLFYIIVASCVPDFLGLSALHLANTFLIIGCFSIFEIYNKPSPAKYIFNAGLLIGISTLFNLSYGVFFVWVLIAINTLQTLKFKNFFVALSGFALPWIYTFLYYYWNGILGVLMENHLQNQFKFLTFGSGIKFFDFIPMSILILLGIVVLTGYNNHILKKKFEIKKKISLIYWMFFFGLLFLLTGTAALPEQLIVFTVPVGILLSLSFTKMTPPFDGLYHILLLFIVMLMHYLTLLGVI
;
A
#
# COMPACT_ATOMS: atom_id res chain seq x y z
N MET A 1 2.90 -25.19 5.88
CA MET A 1 3.10 -24.21 4.80
C MET A 1 4.12 -23.11 5.15
N LEU A 2 4.03 -22.43 6.29
CA LEU A 2 4.95 -21.33 6.65
C LEU A 2 6.44 -21.70 6.73
N LYS A 3 6.79 -22.96 7.10
CA LYS A 3 8.19 -23.43 7.10
C LYS A 3 8.88 -23.37 5.72
N ILE A 4 8.11 -23.49 4.63
CA ILE A 4 8.65 -23.47 3.26
C ILE A 4 9.12 -22.04 2.91
N PHE A 5 8.30 -21.03 3.25
CA PHE A 5 8.62 -19.60 3.07
C PHE A 5 9.78 -19.08 3.95
N ARG A 6 10.26 -19.90 4.90
CA ARG A 6 11.38 -19.61 5.80
C ARG A 6 12.73 -20.13 5.28
N THR A 7 12.74 -21.06 4.32
CA THR A 7 13.95 -21.86 4.02
C THR A 7 14.49 -21.76 2.60
N ASN A 8 13.72 -21.32 1.59
CA ASN A 8 14.23 -21.34 0.20
C ASN A 8 13.73 -20.16 -0.67
N HIS A 9 14.56 -19.13 -0.85
CA HIS A 9 14.14 -17.82 -1.38
C HIS A 9 13.62 -17.84 -2.84
N LEU A 10 14.17 -18.67 -3.73
CA LEU A 10 13.71 -18.74 -5.14
C LEU A 10 12.41 -19.54 -5.29
N VAL A 11 12.35 -20.75 -4.73
CA VAL A 11 11.15 -21.60 -4.77
C VAL A 11 9.98 -20.92 -4.06
N SER A 12 10.27 -20.22 -2.96
CA SER A 12 9.24 -19.53 -2.20
C SER A 12 8.76 -18.22 -2.85
N GLY A 13 9.57 -17.60 -3.71
CA GLY A 13 9.13 -16.51 -4.58
C GLY A 13 8.11 -16.98 -5.61
N PHE A 14 8.33 -18.16 -6.20
CA PHE A 14 7.34 -18.79 -7.09
C PHE A 14 6.07 -19.19 -6.31
N LEU A 15 6.19 -19.68 -5.08
CA LEU A 15 5.01 -20.00 -4.25
C LEU A 15 4.16 -18.77 -3.91
N LEU A 16 4.73 -17.56 -3.85
CA LEU A 16 3.97 -16.34 -3.61
C LEU A 16 2.98 -16.01 -4.73
N ILE A 17 3.31 -16.28 -6.00
CA ILE A 17 2.36 -16.02 -7.11
C ILE A 17 1.17 -16.99 -7.04
N PHE A 18 1.41 -18.28 -6.74
CA PHE A 18 0.32 -19.23 -6.54
C PHE A 18 -0.52 -18.86 -5.32
N TYR A 19 0.12 -18.38 -4.26
CA TYR A 19 -0.58 -17.92 -3.07
C TYR A 19 -1.50 -16.73 -3.36
N ALA A 20 -1.01 -15.72 -4.10
CA ALA A 20 -1.81 -14.58 -4.54
C ALA A 20 -2.98 -15.02 -5.44
N ALA A 21 -2.70 -15.90 -6.42
CA ALA A 21 -3.72 -16.44 -7.30
C ALA A 21 -4.78 -17.26 -6.57
N LEU A 22 -4.39 -18.03 -5.55
CA LEU A 22 -5.31 -18.83 -4.74
C LEU A 22 -6.27 -17.94 -3.93
N ILE A 23 -5.76 -16.91 -3.27
CA ILE A 23 -6.60 -16.00 -2.46
C ILE A 23 -7.56 -15.20 -3.34
N ARG A 24 -7.11 -14.78 -4.52
CA ARG A 24 -7.91 -13.98 -5.46
C ARG A 24 -8.68 -14.82 -6.48
N SER A 25 -8.65 -16.15 -6.34
CA SER A 25 -9.29 -17.09 -7.27
C SER A 25 -10.79 -16.84 -7.43
N ALA A 26 -11.46 -16.34 -6.39
CA ALA A 26 -12.89 -16.06 -6.40
C ALA A 26 -13.32 -15.12 -7.53
N VAL A 27 -12.48 -14.13 -7.89
CA VAL A 27 -12.75 -13.17 -8.97
C VAL A 27 -12.76 -13.85 -10.34
N PHE A 28 -11.86 -14.81 -10.54
CA PHE A 28 -11.75 -15.54 -11.80
C PHE A 28 -12.82 -16.63 -11.95
N ILE A 29 -13.38 -17.11 -10.85
CA ILE A 29 -14.34 -18.24 -10.83
C ILE A 29 -15.79 -17.76 -10.89
N LEU A 30 -16.15 -16.70 -10.16
CA LEU A 30 -17.54 -16.25 -10.03
C LEU A 30 -17.88 -15.24 -11.12
N HIS A 31 -17.37 -14.00 -11.01
CA HIS A 31 -17.42 -12.99 -12.05
C HIS A 31 -16.34 -11.93 -11.81
N PRO A 32 -15.76 -11.35 -12.89
CA PRO A 32 -14.84 -10.22 -12.76
C PRO A 32 -15.56 -9.05 -12.08
N ILE A 33 -14.89 -8.44 -11.11
CA ILE A 33 -15.40 -7.27 -10.41
C ILE A 33 -15.19 -6.07 -11.34
N GLU A 34 -16.24 -5.29 -11.58
CA GLU A 34 -16.10 -4.07 -12.37
C GLU A 34 -15.10 -3.14 -11.69
N ALA A 35 -14.08 -2.74 -12.45
CA ALA A 35 -13.11 -1.78 -11.96
C ALA A 35 -13.80 -0.43 -11.87
N VAL A 36 -14.10 0.02 -10.64
CA VAL A 36 -14.74 1.31 -10.40
C VAL A 36 -13.74 2.40 -10.78
N PRO A 37 -13.98 3.21 -11.83
CA PRO A 37 -13.07 4.26 -12.19
C PRO A 37 -13.18 5.39 -11.16
N ASP A 38 -12.23 5.41 -10.22
CA ASP A 38 -11.99 6.59 -9.41
C ASP A 38 -11.31 7.63 -10.31
N ASN A 39 -12.12 8.57 -10.83
CA ASN A 39 -11.68 9.71 -11.66
C ASN A 39 -10.81 10.73 -10.91
N SER A 40 -10.28 10.33 -9.76
CA SER A 40 -9.49 11.13 -8.85
C SER A 40 -8.18 11.60 -9.48
N GLY A 41 -7.37 10.69 -10.01
CA GLY A 41 -6.04 10.99 -10.55
C GLY A 41 -5.96 11.26 -12.05
N VAL A 42 -4.93 12.01 -12.46
CA VAL A 42 -4.58 12.18 -13.88
C VAL A 42 -4.11 10.85 -14.49
N LEU A 43 -3.28 10.09 -13.76
CA LEU A 43 -2.80 8.78 -14.22
C LEU A 43 -3.85 7.67 -14.06
N SER A 44 -4.84 7.85 -13.17
CA SER A 44 -5.91 6.86 -13.02
C SER A 44 -6.78 6.79 -14.29
N GLN A 45 -7.11 7.95 -14.87
CA GLN A 45 -7.87 8.01 -16.12
C GLN A 45 -7.15 7.30 -17.27
N LEU A 46 -5.84 7.55 -17.43
CA LEU A 46 -5.04 6.87 -18.45
C LEU A 46 -5.04 5.36 -18.23
N LEU A 47 -4.90 4.91 -16.98
CA LEU A 47 -4.93 3.49 -16.65
C LEU A 47 -6.23 2.81 -17.08
N TYR A 48 -7.39 3.39 -16.76
CA TYR A 48 -8.68 2.80 -17.12
C TYR A 48 -8.98 2.90 -18.63
N GLN A 49 -8.46 3.92 -19.32
CA GLN A 49 -8.55 3.99 -20.78
C GLN A 49 -7.81 2.82 -21.46
N PHE A 50 -6.64 2.43 -20.95
CA PHE A 50 -5.88 1.31 -21.52
C PHE A 50 -6.40 -0.07 -21.09
N THR A 51 -6.85 -0.20 -19.85
CA THR A 51 -7.21 -1.49 -19.26
C THR A 51 -8.66 -1.88 -19.48
N GLN A 52 -9.52 -0.91 -19.84
CA GLN A 52 -10.98 -1.02 -19.82
C GLN A 52 -11.50 -1.32 -18.40
N THR A 53 -12.79 -1.13 -18.15
CA THR A 53 -13.37 -1.30 -16.79
C THR A 53 -13.87 -2.72 -16.53
N ASN A 54 -14.11 -3.51 -17.60
CA ASN A 54 -14.82 -4.78 -17.51
C ASN A 54 -13.98 -5.92 -18.12
N GLY A 55 -14.00 -7.10 -17.50
CA GLY A 55 -13.35 -8.32 -17.99
C GLY A 55 -12.20 -8.81 -17.10
N TRP A 56 -11.49 -9.85 -17.54
CA TRP A 56 -10.43 -10.50 -16.75
C TRP A 56 -9.08 -9.79 -16.80
N VAL A 57 -8.90 -8.84 -17.73
CA VAL A 57 -7.63 -8.12 -17.92
C VAL A 57 -7.31 -7.22 -16.71
N PRO A 58 -8.24 -6.36 -16.22
CA PRO A 58 -8.02 -5.59 -15.00
C PRO A 58 -7.64 -6.46 -13.79
N ASP A 59 -8.30 -7.60 -13.61
CA ASP A 59 -8.05 -8.52 -12.49
C ASP A 59 -6.66 -9.16 -12.55
N LEU A 60 -6.22 -9.56 -13.75
CA LEU A 60 -4.86 -10.06 -13.97
C LEU A 60 -3.80 -8.99 -13.68
N ILE A 61 -4.06 -7.74 -14.07
CA ILE A 61 -3.18 -6.61 -13.78
C ILE A 61 -3.14 -6.34 -12.28
N SER A 62 -4.30 -6.36 -11.60
CA SER A 62 -4.41 -6.19 -10.15
C SER A 62 -3.61 -7.26 -9.39
N LEU A 63 -3.74 -8.53 -9.80
CA LEU A 63 -2.95 -9.64 -9.27
C LEU A 63 -1.45 -9.41 -9.49
N GLY A 64 -1.05 -8.99 -10.69
CA GLY A 64 0.34 -8.68 -11.03
C GLY A 64 0.93 -7.56 -10.16
N ILE A 65 0.18 -6.47 -9.96
CA ILE A 65 0.59 -5.34 -9.11
C ILE A 65 0.80 -5.80 -7.67
N ILE A 66 -0.14 -6.55 -7.10
CA ILE A 66 -0.06 -7.02 -5.72
C ILE A 66 1.10 -8.00 -5.54
N PHE A 67 1.34 -8.88 -6.51
CA PHE A 67 2.50 -9.76 -6.51
C PHE A 67 3.82 -8.99 -6.55
N ILE A 68 3.95 -7.99 -7.43
CA ILE A 68 5.13 -7.12 -7.50
C ILE A 68 5.34 -6.38 -6.17
N ASN A 69 4.27 -5.80 -5.60
CA ASN A 69 4.33 -5.13 -4.30
C ASN A 69 4.79 -6.06 -3.19
N ALA A 70 4.30 -7.31 -3.16
CA ALA A 70 4.74 -8.31 -2.21
C ALA A 70 6.24 -8.62 -2.33
N LEU A 71 6.77 -8.72 -3.55
CA LEU A 71 8.19 -8.91 -3.79
C LEU A 71 9.03 -7.71 -3.33
N ILE A 72 8.61 -6.49 -3.65
CA ILE A 72 9.30 -5.27 -3.23
C ILE A 72 9.30 -5.16 -1.70
N ILE A 73 8.17 -5.47 -1.04
CA ILE A 73 8.06 -5.47 0.42
C ILE A 73 8.98 -6.50 1.06
N ASN A 74 9.04 -7.72 0.51
CA ASN A 74 9.97 -8.76 0.97
C ASN A 74 11.42 -8.28 0.88
N TYR A 75 11.80 -7.71 -0.27
CA TYR A 75 13.13 -7.17 -0.48
C TYR A 75 13.44 -6.02 0.50
N LEU A 76 12.50 -5.10 0.69
CA LEU A 76 12.63 -3.96 1.61
C LEU A 76 12.85 -4.43 3.05
N VAL A 77 12.07 -5.39 3.54
CA VAL A 77 12.20 -5.94 4.90
C VAL A 77 13.51 -6.71 5.07
N ALA A 78 13.90 -7.51 4.08
CA ALA A 78 15.13 -8.31 4.10
C ALA A 78 16.38 -7.42 4.08
N GLN A 79 16.47 -6.48 3.15
CA GLN A 79 17.65 -5.62 3.00
C GLN A 79 17.86 -4.71 4.21
N ASN A 80 16.78 -4.27 4.85
CA ASN A 80 16.83 -3.41 6.03
C ASN A 80 16.86 -4.18 7.36
N PHE A 81 16.95 -5.52 7.32
CA PHE A 81 16.97 -6.41 8.48
C PHE A 81 15.87 -6.06 9.51
N LEU A 82 14.65 -5.73 9.02
CA LEU A 82 13.56 -5.32 9.90
C LEU A 82 13.02 -6.51 10.71
N ALA A 83 13.06 -7.70 10.15
CA ALA A 83 12.78 -8.97 10.82
C ALA A 83 14.07 -9.61 11.38
N GLN A 84 13.95 -10.45 12.40
CA GLN A 84 15.10 -11.18 12.96
C GLN A 84 15.65 -12.23 11.98
N GLU A 85 14.77 -12.78 11.14
CA GLU A 85 15.10 -13.78 10.14
C GLU A 85 14.61 -13.30 8.77
N ILE A 86 15.40 -13.58 7.74
CA ILE A 86 15.03 -13.26 6.36
C ILE A 86 14.03 -14.33 5.90
N ASN A 87 12.78 -13.94 5.72
CA ASN A 87 11.71 -14.80 5.23
C ASN A 87 10.79 -14.01 4.27
N LEU A 88 9.84 -14.71 3.66
CA LEU A 88 8.89 -14.10 2.72
C LEU A 88 7.53 -13.77 3.35
N PHE A 89 7.46 -13.75 4.69
CA PHE A 89 6.26 -13.38 5.41
C PHE A 89 5.77 -11.96 5.11
N PRO A 90 6.65 -10.94 4.95
CA PRO A 90 6.20 -9.58 4.63
C PRO A 90 5.30 -9.50 3.40
N GLY A 91 5.72 -10.11 2.30
CA GLY A 91 4.95 -10.15 1.05
C GLY A 91 3.71 -11.03 1.17
N LEU A 92 3.80 -12.16 1.86
CA LEU A 92 2.65 -13.04 2.11
C LEU A 92 1.55 -12.33 2.93
N PHE A 93 1.91 -11.65 4.03
CA PHE A 93 0.95 -10.90 4.83
C PHE A 93 0.46 -9.65 4.08
N TYR A 94 1.29 -9.03 3.25
CA TYR A 94 0.81 -7.97 2.36
C TYR A 94 -0.28 -8.49 1.40
N ILE A 95 -0.08 -9.62 0.72
CA ILE A 95 -1.08 -10.21 -0.18
C ILE A 95 -2.40 -10.49 0.54
N ILE A 96 -2.32 -11.06 1.74
CA ILE A 96 -3.49 -11.29 2.59
C ILE A 96 -4.22 -9.99 2.85
N VAL A 97 -3.53 -8.96 3.36
CA VAL A 97 -4.17 -7.72 3.78
C VAL A 97 -4.70 -6.95 2.56
N ALA A 98 -3.95 -6.93 1.44
CA ALA A 98 -4.35 -6.37 0.15
C ALA A 98 -5.47 -7.17 -0.56
N SER A 99 -5.87 -8.29 0.01
CA SER A 99 -7.00 -9.10 -0.45
C SER A 99 -7.94 -9.42 0.71
N CYS A 100 -7.95 -8.66 1.81
CA CYS A 100 -8.80 -8.96 2.97
C CYS A 100 -10.22 -8.40 2.80
N VAL A 101 -10.36 -7.38 1.95
CA VAL A 101 -11.63 -6.72 1.64
C VAL A 101 -11.97 -7.02 0.18
N PRO A 102 -13.20 -7.46 -0.15
CA PRO A 102 -13.60 -7.78 -1.51
C PRO A 102 -13.36 -6.64 -2.51
N ASP A 103 -13.57 -5.38 -2.10
CA ASP A 103 -13.32 -4.21 -2.96
C ASP A 103 -11.85 -4.05 -3.37
N PHE A 104 -10.91 -4.69 -2.66
CA PHE A 104 -9.48 -4.64 -3.01
C PHE A 104 -9.16 -5.59 -4.16
N LEU A 105 -10.09 -6.47 -4.53
CA LEU A 105 -9.90 -7.49 -5.55
C LEU A 105 -9.84 -6.90 -6.96
N GLY A 106 -10.65 -5.87 -7.23
CA GLY A 106 -10.65 -5.15 -8.49
C GLY A 106 -9.37 -4.33 -8.72
N LEU A 107 -9.19 -3.86 -9.96
CA LEU A 107 -8.10 -2.94 -10.31
C LEU A 107 -8.44 -1.52 -9.84
N SER A 108 -7.73 -1.06 -8.81
CA SER A 108 -7.81 0.31 -8.32
C SER A 108 -6.51 1.09 -8.60
N ALA A 109 -6.63 2.35 -8.99
CA ALA A 109 -5.49 3.28 -9.06
C ALA A 109 -4.74 3.40 -7.72
N LEU A 110 -5.42 3.14 -6.60
CA LEU A 110 -4.83 3.12 -5.26
C LEU A 110 -3.79 2.00 -5.08
N HIS A 111 -3.91 0.87 -5.78
CA HIS A 111 -2.89 -0.20 -5.73
C HIS A 111 -1.57 0.26 -6.37
N LEU A 112 -1.65 1.04 -7.45
CA LEU A 112 -0.46 1.64 -8.07
C LEU A 112 0.10 2.77 -7.22
N ALA A 113 -0.74 3.64 -6.66
CA ALA A 113 -0.30 4.65 -5.72
C ALA A 113 0.50 4.02 -4.56
N ASN A 114 -0.02 2.95 -3.97
CA ASN A 114 0.69 2.16 -2.95
C ASN A 114 2.02 1.58 -3.45
N THR A 115 2.09 1.15 -4.71
CA THR A 115 3.35 0.67 -5.31
C THR A 115 4.43 1.74 -5.25
N PHE A 116 4.10 2.96 -5.67
CA PHE A 116 5.03 4.10 -5.61
C PHE A 116 5.35 4.52 -4.18
N LEU A 117 4.40 4.43 -3.25
CA LEU A 117 4.63 4.65 -1.83
C LEU A 117 5.61 3.62 -1.23
N ILE A 118 5.51 2.33 -1.58
CA ILE A 118 6.44 1.29 -1.15
C ILE A 118 7.86 1.57 -1.68
N ILE A 119 7.99 1.91 -2.96
CA ILE A 119 9.30 2.23 -3.57
C ILE A 119 9.87 3.54 -2.98
N GLY A 120 9.00 4.51 -2.67
CA GLY A 120 9.37 5.73 -1.97
C GLY A 120 9.94 5.42 -0.59
N CYS A 121 9.29 4.53 0.14
CA CYS A 121 9.76 4.03 1.44
C CYS A 121 11.11 3.31 1.36
N PHE A 122 11.31 2.52 0.32
CA PHE A 122 12.61 1.91 0.03
C PHE A 122 13.72 2.99 -0.10
N SER A 123 13.46 4.04 -0.87
CA SER A 123 14.40 5.16 -1.04
C SER A 123 14.67 5.88 0.27
N ILE A 124 13.65 6.06 1.11
CA ILE A 124 13.80 6.68 2.44
C ILE A 124 14.74 5.88 3.35
N PHE A 125 14.60 4.55 3.39
CA PHE A 125 15.41 3.72 4.28
C PHE A 125 16.90 3.70 3.93
N GLU A 126 17.24 3.92 2.66
CA GLU A 126 18.61 4.07 2.18
C GLU A 126 19.27 5.38 2.64
N ILE A 127 18.51 6.37 3.12
CA ILE A 127 19.05 7.65 3.59
C ILE A 127 19.90 7.45 4.86
N TYR A 128 19.60 6.46 5.70
CA TYR A 128 20.24 6.31 7.00
C TYR A 128 21.79 6.27 6.91
N ASN A 129 22.46 7.16 7.66
CA ASN A 129 23.91 7.29 7.73
C ASN A 129 24.66 7.44 6.38
N LYS A 130 23.99 7.80 5.28
CA LYS A 130 24.67 8.12 4.01
C LYS A 130 25.27 9.54 4.03
N PRO A 131 26.52 9.72 3.57
CA PRO A 131 27.15 11.04 3.50
C PRO A 131 26.48 11.98 2.50
N SER A 132 25.96 11.44 1.39
CA SER A 132 25.30 12.19 0.30
C SER A 132 23.87 11.65 0.06
N PRO A 133 22.90 11.98 0.94
CA PRO A 133 21.54 11.45 0.89
C PRO A 133 20.67 12.03 -0.24
N ALA A 134 21.13 13.08 -0.91
CA ALA A 134 20.31 13.91 -1.79
C ALA A 134 19.59 13.11 -2.88
N LYS A 135 20.28 12.13 -3.48
CA LYS A 135 19.68 11.23 -4.49
C LYS A 135 18.47 10.47 -3.94
N TYR A 136 18.60 9.89 -2.75
CA TYR A 136 17.54 9.09 -2.13
C TYR A 136 16.39 9.96 -1.64
N ILE A 137 16.69 11.14 -1.12
CA ILE A 137 15.68 12.14 -0.72
C ILE A 137 14.87 12.60 -1.93
N PHE A 138 15.55 12.94 -3.02
CA PHE A 138 14.90 13.34 -4.27
C PHE A 138 14.00 12.22 -4.81
N ASN A 139 14.53 10.98 -4.87
CA ASN A 139 13.77 9.82 -5.33
C ASN A 139 12.52 9.56 -4.46
N ALA A 140 12.64 9.66 -3.13
CA ALA A 140 11.50 9.51 -2.25
C ALA A 140 10.43 10.58 -2.51
N GLY A 141 10.83 11.85 -2.63
CA GLY A 141 9.92 12.95 -2.98
C GLY A 141 9.24 12.71 -4.33
N LEU A 142 10.01 12.34 -5.36
CA LEU A 142 9.53 12.05 -6.71
C LEU A 142 8.51 10.90 -6.74
N LEU A 143 8.81 9.79 -6.05
CA LEU A 143 7.91 8.63 -6.03
C LEU A 143 6.59 8.94 -5.30
N ILE A 144 6.64 9.70 -4.20
CA ILE A 144 5.41 10.20 -3.56
C ILE A 144 4.67 11.19 -4.47
N GLY A 145 5.37 12.05 -5.20
CA GLY A 145 4.77 12.93 -6.22
C GLY A 145 4.06 12.14 -7.33
N ILE A 146 4.65 11.06 -7.83
CA ILE A 146 3.99 10.18 -8.81
C ILE A 146 2.76 9.51 -8.18
N SER A 147 2.85 9.05 -6.93
CA SER A 147 1.71 8.48 -6.19
C SER A 147 0.53 9.44 -6.15
N THR A 148 0.78 10.75 -6.01
CA THR A 148 -0.30 11.75 -6.03
C THR A 148 -0.98 11.95 -7.38
N LEU A 149 -0.34 11.57 -8.49
CA LEU A 149 -0.98 11.61 -9.80
C LEU A 149 -2.01 10.47 -9.99
N PHE A 150 -1.92 9.39 -9.21
CA PHE A 150 -2.94 8.34 -9.16
C PHE A 150 -4.10 8.72 -8.24
N ASN A 151 -3.79 9.34 -7.10
CA ASN A 151 -4.78 9.89 -6.20
C ASN A 151 -4.14 11.01 -5.36
N LEU A 152 -4.66 12.23 -5.44
CA LEU A 152 -4.08 13.43 -4.81
C LEU A 152 -3.93 13.31 -3.30
N SER A 153 -4.80 12.55 -2.62
CA SER A 153 -4.79 12.36 -1.17
C SER A 153 -3.48 11.72 -0.67
N TYR A 154 -2.72 11.02 -1.53
CA TYR A 154 -1.36 10.55 -1.17
C TYR A 154 -0.37 11.67 -0.88
N GLY A 155 -0.71 12.93 -1.16
CA GLY A 155 0.12 14.10 -0.85
C GLY A 155 0.41 14.23 0.64
N VAL A 156 -0.47 13.68 1.49
CA VAL A 156 -0.26 13.56 2.95
C VAL A 156 1.05 12.82 3.28
N PHE A 157 1.47 11.84 2.47
CA PHE A 157 2.72 11.12 2.67
C PHE A 157 3.97 11.93 2.34
N PHE A 158 3.85 13.13 1.75
CA PHE A 158 4.97 14.05 1.66
C PHE A 158 5.42 14.51 3.05
N VAL A 159 4.46 14.76 3.96
CA VAL A 159 4.77 15.08 5.37
C VAL A 159 5.46 13.90 6.05
N TRP A 160 5.02 12.67 5.75
CA TRP A 160 5.70 11.46 6.18
C TRP A 160 7.16 11.40 5.70
N VAL A 161 7.44 11.74 4.44
CA VAL A 161 8.82 11.85 3.91
C VAL A 161 9.65 12.84 4.73
N LEU A 162 9.11 14.02 5.08
CA LEU A 162 9.83 15.01 5.87
C LEU A 162 10.17 14.50 7.29
N ILE A 163 9.22 13.82 7.95
CA ILE A 163 9.45 13.18 9.25
C ILE A 163 10.47 12.06 9.13
N ALA A 164 10.41 11.29 8.03
CA ALA A 164 11.33 10.21 7.77
C ALA A 164 12.75 10.69 7.55
N ILE A 165 12.92 11.78 6.79
CA ILE A 165 14.19 12.49 6.69
C ILE A 165 14.62 12.85 8.11
N ASN A 166 13.87 13.70 8.83
CA ASN A 166 14.26 14.18 10.17
C ASN A 166 14.65 13.06 11.15
N THR A 167 13.99 11.91 11.06
CA THR A 167 14.25 10.75 11.93
C THR A 167 15.54 10.02 11.55
N LEU A 168 15.78 9.77 10.26
CA LEU A 168 16.95 9.01 9.77
C LEU A 168 18.18 9.89 9.57
N GLN A 169 17.96 11.17 9.28
CA GLN A 169 18.95 12.22 9.08
C GLN A 169 18.41 13.59 9.49
N THR A 170 19.21 14.41 10.17
CA THR A 170 18.78 15.76 10.55
C THR A 170 18.22 16.53 9.35
N LEU A 171 16.96 17.00 9.47
CA LEU A 171 16.31 17.76 8.41
C LEU A 171 16.98 19.12 8.29
N LYS A 172 17.70 19.33 7.18
CA LYS A 172 18.31 20.61 6.80
C LYS A 172 17.48 21.25 5.70
N PHE A 173 17.51 22.58 5.60
CA PHE A 173 16.86 23.31 4.50
C PHE A 173 17.20 22.74 3.12
N LYS A 174 18.48 22.41 2.88
CA LYS A 174 18.91 21.72 1.66
C LYS A 174 18.12 20.44 1.39
N ASN A 175 17.98 19.57 2.39
CA ASN A 175 17.28 18.29 2.26
C ASN A 175 15.77 18.48 2.04
N PHE A 176 15.17 19.49 2.68
CA PHE A 176 13.78 19.86 2.44
C PHE A 176 13.54 20.26 0.98
N PHE A 177 14.35 21.17 0.43
CA PHE A 177 14.19 21.61 -0.97
C PHE A 177 14.49 20.49 -1.98
N VAL A 178 15.38 19.56 -1.67
CA VAL A 178 15.63 18.37 -2.49
C VAL A 178 14.42 17.43 -2.50
N ALA A 179 13.76 17.24 -1.35
CA ALA A 179 12.52 16.45 -1.29
C ALA A 179 11.39 17.14 -2.04
N LEU A 180 11.24 18.46 -1.84
CA LEU A 180 10.22 19.28 -2.48
C LEU A 180 10.39 19.32 -4.00
N SER A 181 11.61 19.45 -4.51
CA SER A 181 11.86 19.42 -5.95
C SER A 181 11.52 18.07 -6.56
N GLY A 182 11.83 16.97 -5.88
CA GLY A 182 11.38 15.63 -6.28
C GLY A 182 9.86 15.55 -6.34
N PHE A 183 9.16 15.95 -5.28
CA PHE A 183 7.71 15.89 -5.18
C PHE A 183 6.97 16.79 -6.19
N ALA A 184 7.48 18.00 -6.42
CA ALA A 184 6.87 18.96 -7.35
C ALA A 184 7.04 18.57 -8.82
N LEU A 185 8.11 17.85 -9.16
CA LEU A 185 8.49 17.58 -10.55
C LEU A 185 7.41 16.83 -11.36
N PRO A 186 6.79 15.73 -10.86
CA PRO A 186 5.68 15.08 -11.55
C PRO A 186 4.49 16.02 -11.85
N TRP A 187 4.16 16.91 -10.91
CA TRP A 187 3.10 17.91 -11.08
C TRP A 187 3.47 19.00 -12.06
N ILE A 188 4.73 19.47 -12.06
CA ILE A 188 5.21 20.45 -13.04
C ILE A 188 5.06 19.91 -14.46
N TYR A 189 5.48 18.66 -14.71
CA TYR A 189 5.31 18.04 -16.02
C TYR A 189 3.84 17.84 -16.41
N THR A 190 3.01 17.44 -15.46
CA THR A 190 1.56 17.29 -15.67
C THR A 190 0.94 18.63 -16.04
N PHE A 191 1.25 19.69 -15.28
CA PHE A 191 0.76 21.04 -15.56
C PHE A 191 1.20 21.54 -16.93
N LEU A 192 2.48 21.37 -17.28
CA LEU A 192 3.01 21.75 -18.60
C LEU A 192 2.30 21.01 -19.73
N TYR A 193 2.03 19.72 -19.58
CA TYR A 193 1.30 18.93 -20.58
C TYR A 193 -0.12 19.46 -20.78
N TYR A 194 -0.89 19.68 -19.70
CA TYR A 194 -2.26 20.19 -19.81
C TYR A 194 -2.32 21.63 -20.33
N TYR A 195 -1.35 22.47 -19.94
CA TYR A 195 -1.21 23.83 -20.46
C TYR A 195 -0.93 23.84 -21.97
N TRP A 196 0.04 23.04 -22.42
CA TRP A 196 0.44 22.97 -23.83
C TRP A 196 -0.68 22.49 -24.74
N ASN A 197 -1.51 21.56 -24.26
CA ASN A 197 -2.66 21.05 -25.02
C ASN A 197 -3.90 21.97 -24.94
N GLY A 198 -3.86 23.06 -24.16
CA GLY A 198 -5.00 23.96 -23.99
C GLY A 198 -6.14 23.40 -23.14
N ILE A 199 -5.90 22.33 -22.37
CA ILE A 199 -6.92 21.58 -21.60
C ILE A 199 -6.77 21.85 -20.08
N LEU A 200 -6.10 22.94 -19.70
CA LEU A 200 -5.80 23.25 -18.29
C LEU A 200 -7.05 23.36 -17.40
N GLY A 201 -8.17 23.85 -17.94
CA GLY A 201 -9.44 23.93 -17.20
C GLY A 201 -9.91 22.58 -16.66
N VAL A 202 -9.74 21.50 -17.45
CA VAL A 202 -10.10 20.13 -17.05
C VAL A 202 -9.26 19.66 -15.87
N LEU A 203 -7.98 20.02 -15.80
CA LEU A 203 -7.12 19.68 -14.66
C LEU A 203 -7.59 20.38 -13.38
N MET A 204 -7.91 21.68 -13.47
CA MET A 204 -8.35 22.45 -12.32
C MET A 204 -9.70 21.97 -11.79
N GLU A 205 -10.68 21.73 -12.67
CA GLU A 205 -12.03 21.34 -12.29
C GLU A 205 -12.09 19.88 -11.82
N ASN A 206 -11.50 18.94 -12.56
CA ASN A 206 -11.66 17.51 -12.28
C ASN A 206 -10.67 16.97 -11.25
N HIS A 207 -9.42 17.48 -11.21
CA HIS A 207 -8.35 16.87 -10.43
C HIS A 207 -7.88 17.71 -9.23
N LEU A 208 -8.11 19.03 -9.20
CA LEU A 208 -7.70 19.85 -8.06
C LEU A 208 -8.89 20.31 -7.22
N GLN A 209 -9.93 20.87 -7.82
CA GLN A 209 -11.07 21.41 -7.05
C GLN A 209 -11.99 20.32 -6.50
N ASN A 210 -12.30 19.29 -7.30
CA ASN A 210 -13.21 18.22 -6.88
C ASN A 210 -12.60 17.21 -5.89
N GLN A 211 -11.28 17.26 -5.69
CA GLN A 211 -10.54 16.30 -4.86
C GLN A 211 -10.34 16.74 -3.41
N PHE A 212 -10.37 18.03 -3.13
CA PHE A 212 -10.38 18.55 -1.75
C PHE A 212 -11.80 18.56 -1.20
N LYS A 213 -12.42 17.38 -1.12
CA LYS A 213 -13.66 17.22 -0.36
C LYS A 213 -13.31 16.62 0.99
N PHE A 214 -13.44 17.43 2.03
CA PHE A 214 -13.21 17.01 3.40
C PHE A 214 -14.40 16.14 3.87
N LEU A 215 -14.13 14.90 4.29
CA LEU A 215 -15.10 13.99 4.91
C LEU A 215 -16.38 13.71 4.07
N THR A 216 -16.22 13.25 2.83
CA THR A 216 -17.35 12.68 2.09
C THR A 216 -17.53 11.21 2.43
N PHE A 217 -18.46 10.91 3.32
CA PHE A 217 -18.95 9.55 3.50
C PHE A 217 -19.83 9.20 2.30
N GLY A 218 -19.38 8.27 1.47
CA GLY A 218 -20.18 7.77 0.35
C GLY A 218 -21.53 7.25 0.85
N SER A 219 -22.62 7.80 0.33
CA SER A 219 -23.97 7.30 0.58
C SER A 219 -24.15 5.97 -0.17
N GLY A 220 -24.00 4.85 0.53
CA GLY A 220 -24.18 3.52 -0.09
C GLY A 220 -23.56 2.33 0.65
N ILE A 221 -22.93 2.53 1.81
CA ILE A 221 -22.31 1.43 2.57
C ILE A 221 -23.40 0.49 3.06
N LYS A 222 -23.40 -0.76 2.59
CA LYS A 222 -24.32 -1.79 3.07
C LYS A 222 -23.82 -2.31 4.42
N PHE A 223 -24.74 -2.80 5.25
CA PHE A 223 -24.40 -3.39 6.55
C PHE A 223 -23.36 -4.52 6.43
N PHE A 224 -23.38 -5.23 5.31
CA PHE A 224 -22.48 -6.34 5.05
C PHE A 224 -21.04 -5.94 4.67
N ASP A 225 -20.83 -4.72 4.15
CA ASP A 225 -19.49 -4.17 3.85
C ASP A 225 -18.68 -3.90 5.13
N PHE A 226 -19.36 -3.76 6.29
CA PHE A 226 -18.70 -3.53 7.58
C PHE A 226 -17.90 -4.75 8.07
N ILE A 227 -18.30 -5.97 7.72
CA ILE A 227 -17.63 -7.19 8.18
C ILE A 227 -16.18 -7.25 7.68
N PRO A 228 -15.87 -7.15 6.37
CA PRO A 228 -14.48 -7.17 5.90
C PRO A 228 -13.67 -5.96 6.40
N MET A 229 -14.29 -4.79 6.51
CA MET A 229 -13.63 -3.60 7.08
C MET A 229 -13.25 -3.80 8.55
N SER A 230 -14.11 -4.46 9.34
CA SER A 230 -13.85 -4.74 10.75
C SER A 230 -12.61 -5.63 10.95
N ILE A 231 -12.36 -6.57 10.04
CA ILE A 231 -11.19 -7.44 10.08
C ILE A 231 -9.92 -6.60 9.86
N LEU A 232 -9.92 -5.71 8.87
CA LEU A 232 -8.78 -4.83 8.62
C LEU A 232 -8.50 -3.90 9.81
N ILE A 233 -9.55 -3.35 10.41
CA ILE A 233 -9.45 -2.50 11.61
C ILE A 233 -8.86 -3.31 12.78
N LEU A 234 -9.36 -4.53 13.01
CA LEU A 234 -8.85 -5.42 14.05
C LEU A 234 -7.37 -5.76 13.84
N LEU A 235 -6.96 -6.07 12.60
CA LEU A 235 -5.56 -6.28 12.25
C LEU A 235 -4.72 -5.03 12.50
N GLY A 236 -5.24 -3.83 12.19
CA GLY A 236 -4.63 -2.56 12.54
C GLY A 236 -4.40 -2.39 14.05
N ILE A 237 -5.41 -2.69 14.87
CA ILE A 237 -5.31 -2.63 16.33
C ILE A 237 -4.27 -3.62 16.88
N VAL A 238 -4.26 -4.86 16.37
CA VAL A 238 -3.26 -5.88 16.75
C VAL A 238 -1.84 -5.38 16.46
N VAL A 239 -1.64 -4.72 15.32
CA VAL A 239 -0.35 -4.14 14.95
C VAL A 239 0.07 -2.98 15.85
N LEU A 240 -0.87 -2.10 16.22
CA LEU A 240 -0.60 -0.95 17.08
C LEU A 240 -0.22 -1.37 18.51
N THR A 241 -0.92 -2.35 19.07
CA THR A 241 -0.60 -2.90 20.39
C THR A 241 0.77 -3.62 20.40
N GLY A 242 1.22 -4.09 19.25
CA GLY A 242 2.52 -4.74 19.04
C GLY A 242 3.76 -3.82 19.01
N TYR A 243 3.61 -2.48 19.08
CA TYR A 243 4.70 -1.51 18.88
C TYR A 243 5.97 -1.81 19.69
N ASN A 244 5.82 -1.98 21.01
CA ASN A 244 6.95 -2.26 21.89
C ASN A 244 7.62 -3.58 21.48
N ASN A 245 6.83 -4.63 21.25
CA ASN A 245 7.35 -5.91 20.81
C ASN A 245 8.11 -5.82 19.49
N HIS A 246 7.71 -4.97 18.55
CA HIS A 246 8.38 -4.86 17.25
C HIS A 246 9.75 -4.19 17.34
N ILE A 247 9.96 -3.32 18.32
CA ILE A 247 11.16 -2.48 18.48
C ILE A 247 12.13 -3.06 19.51
N LEU A 248 11.63 -3.81 20.50
CA LEU A 248 12.44 -4.39 21.58
C LEU A 248 13.61 -5.22 21.04
N LYS A 249 14.77 -5.06 21.67
CA LYS A 249 16.03 -5.77 21.39
C LYS A 249 16.58 -5.60 19.97
N LYS A 250 16.12 -4.62 19.19
CA LYS A 250 16.68 -4.28 17.85
C LYS A 250 17.70 -3.15 17.91
N LYS A 251 18.59 -3.09 16.91
CA LYS A 251 19.54 -1.97 16.73
C LYS A 251 18.79 -0.65 16.55
N PHE A 252 19.39 0.46 16.98
CA PHE A 252 18.76 1.79 16.93
C PHE A 252 18.30 2.21 15.53
N GLU A 253 19.08 1.89 14.49
CA GLU A 253 18.68 2.07 13.08
C GLU A 253 17.35 1.39 12.76
N ILE A 254 17.24 0.09 13.10
CA ILE A 254 16.06 -0.71 12.79
C ILE A 254 14.84 -0.19 13.56
N LYS A 255 15.03 0.26 14.81
CA LYS A 255 13.97 0.89 15.61
C LYS A 255 13.39 2.13 14.91
N LYS A 256 14.26 2.99 14.36
CA LYS A 256 13.84 4.17 13.59
C LYS A 256 13.07 3.78 12.34
N LYS A 257 13.58 2.82 11.55
CA LYS A 257 12.90 2.35 10.33
C LYS A 257 11.51 1.76 10.64
N ILE A 258 11.38 0.95 11.69
CA ILE A 258 10.07 0.42 12.13
C ILE A 258 9.14 1.53 12.60
N SER A 259 9.65 2.50 13.38
CA SER A 259 8.87 3.66 13.82
C SER A 259 8.33 4.46 12.62
N LEU A 260 9.07 4.55 11.51
CA LEU A 260 8.57 5.19 10.30
C LEU A 260 7.43 4.43 9.61
N ILE A 261 7.39 3.11 9.71
CA ILE A 261 6.26 2.31 9.22
C ILE A 261 5.01 2.57 10.09
N TYR A 262 5.18 2.76 11.40
CA TYR A 262 4.10 3.22 12.27
C TYR A 262 3.63 4.65 11.95
N TRP A 263 4.56 5.56 11.62
CA TRP A 263 4.18 6.88 11.11
C TRP A 263 3.39 6.77 9.80
N MET A 264 3.76 5.84 8.91
CA MET A 264 3.02 5.58 7.67
C MET A 264 1.60 5.12 7.96
N PHE A 265 1.39 4.27 8.97
CA PHE A 265 0.05 3.91 9.47
C PHE A 265 -0.72 5.16 9.94
N PHE A 266 -0.09 6.03 10.74
CA PHE A 266 -0.72 7.25 11.23
C PHE A 266 -1.11 8.21 10.10
N PHE A 267 -0.24 8.42 9.10
CA PHE A 267 -0.58 9.22 7.93
C PHE A 267 -1.65 8.57 7.04
N GLY A 268 -1.78 7.24 7.07
CA GLY A 268 -2.94 6.54 6.50
C GLY A 268 -4.27 7.01 7.10
N LEU A 269 -4.32 7.35 8.40
CA LEU A 269 -5.55 7.91 9.01
C LEU A 269 -5.85 9.31 8.47
N LEU A 270 -4.82 10.12 8.26
CA LEU A 270 -4.97 11.45 7.65
C LEU A 270 -5.39 11.36 6.18
N PHE A 271 -4.89 10.37 5.45
CA PHE A 271 -5.31 10.08 4.07
C PHE A 271 -6.83 9.90 3.97
N LEU A 272 -7.45 9.17 4.90
CA LEU A 272 -8.91 8.95 4.93
C LEU A 272 -9.72 10.26 5.04
N LEU A 273 -9.17 11.31 5.66
CA LEU A 273 -9.87 12.59 5.81
C LEU A 273 -9.93 13.39 4.50
N THR A 274 -9.03 13.06 3.57
CA THR A 274 -8.80 13.80 2.32
C THR A 274 -9.22 13.02 1.08
N GLY A 275 -9.65 11.77 1.22
CA GLY A 275 -10.01 10.90 0.11
C GLY A 275 -11.41 11.17 -0.43
N THR A 276 -11.56 11.12 -1.75
CA THR A 276 -12.86 11.20 -2.45
C THR A 276 -13.44 9.84 -2.86
N ALA A 277 -12.61 8.78 -2.84
CA ALA A 277 -13.02 7.42 -3.18
C ALA A 277 -13.99 6.85 -2.13
N ALA A 278 -14.64 5.72 -2.43
CA ALA A 278 -15.45 5.03 -1.44
C ALA A 278 -14.59 4.60 -0.22
N LEU A 279 -15.18 4.65 0.98
CA LEU A 279 -14.47 4.32 2.22
C LEU A 279 -13.74 2.95 2.18
N PRO A 280 -14.34 1.87 1.63
CA PRO A 280 -13.62 0.61 1.51
C PRO A 280 -12.34 0.77 0.71
N GLU A 281 -12.40 1.31 -0.51
CA GLU A 281 -11.23 1.50 -1.38
C GLU A 281 -10.13 2.35 -0.72
N GLN A 282 -10.48 3.41 0.02
CA GLN A 282 -9.50 4.25 0.71
C GLN A 282 -8.68 3.46 1.74
N LEU A 283 -9.23 2.40 2.32
CA LEU A 283 -8.52 1.56 3.29
C LEU A 283 -7.37 0.75 2.66
N ILE A 284 -7.29 0.66 1.33
CA ILE A 284 -6.16 0.04 0.60
C ILE A 284 -4.83 0.65 1.06
N VAL A 285 -4.79 1.93 1.43
CA VAL A 285 -3.56 2.60 1.90
C VAL A 285 -2.92 1.90 3.12
N PHE A 286 -3.73 1.27 3.99
CA PHE A 286 -3.25 0.58 5.18
C PHE A 286 -2.63 -0.78 4.88
N THR A 287 -2.82 -1.33 3.69
CA THR A 287 -2.30 -2.65 3.32
C THR A 287 -0.78 -2.72 3.45
N VAL A 288 -0.08 -1.64 3.11
CA VAL A 288 1.38 -1.54 3.21
C VAL A 288 1.87 -1.57 4.67
N PRO A 289 1.50 -0.62 5.56
CA PRO A 289 1.99 -0.65 6.92
C PRO A 289 1.49 -1.86 7.70
N VAL A 290 0.22 -2.26 7.54
CA VAL A 290 -0.35 -3.42 8.27
C VAL A 290 0.30 -4.73 7.82
N GLY A 291 0.48 -4.94 6.50
CA GLY A 291 1.13 -6.14 5.98
C GLY A 291 2.55 -6.33 6.51
N ILE A 292 3.36 -5.26 6.49
CA ILE A 292 4.73 -5.30 7.01
C ILE A 292 4.73 -5.56 8.52
N LEU A 293 3.95 -4.82 9.30
CA LEU A 293 3.97 -4.94 10.75
C LEU A 293 3.38 -6.27 11.26
N LEU A 294 2.35 -6.81 10.59
CA LEU A 294 1.84 -8.16 10.88
C LEU A 294 2.93 -9.20 10.68
N SER A 295 3.71 -9.10 9.61
CA SER A 295 4.80 -10.05 9.37
C SER A 295 5.85 -10.05 10.49
N LEU A 296 6.10 -8.88 11.10
CA LEU A 296 7.01 -8.76 12.24
C LEU A 296 6.44 -9.40 13.52
N SER A 297 5.11 -9.33 13.72
CA SER A 297 4.43 -10.03 14.81
C SER A 297 4.56 -11.55 14.65
N PHE A 298 4.24 -12.07 13.46
CA PHE A 298 4.23 -13.51 13.19
C PHE A 298 5.62 -14.13 13.15
N THR A 299 6.65 -13.39 12.71
CA THR A 299 8.04 -13.89 12.70
C THR A 299 8.54 -14.23 14.11
N LYS A 300 8.00 -13.59 15.16
CA LYS A 300 8.38 -13.84 16.56
C LYS A 300 7.57 -14.96 17.23
N MET A 301 6.50 -15.43 16.59
CA MET A 301 5.60 -16.41 17.17
C MET A 301 6.20 -17.81 17.10
N THR A 302 6.06 -18.59 18.18
CA THR A 302 6.56 -19.97 18.22
C THR A 302 5.61 -20.92 17.48
N PRO A 303 6.13 -21.87 16.68
CA PRO A 303 5.30 -22.93 16.10
C PRO A 303 4.72 -23.82 17.22
N PRO A 304 3.48 -24.35 17.10
CA PRO A 304 2.66 -24.46 15.88
C PRO A 304 1.62 -23.34 15.69
N PHE A 305 1.53 -22.39 16.61
CA PHE A 305 0.46 -21.38 16.63
C PHE A 305 0.52 -20.44 15.41
N ASP A 306 1.72 -20.11 14.93
CA ASP A 306 1.93 -19.32 13.71
C ASP A 306 1.17 -19.87 12.50
N GLY A 307 1.27 -21.18 12.27
CA GLY A 307 0.61 -21.88 11.18
C GLY A 307 -0.91 -21.90 11.31
N LEU A 308 -1.43 -22.12 12.52
CA LEU A 308 -2.87 -22.16 12.78
C LEU A 308 -3.52 -20.80 12.55
N TYR A 309 -2.96 -19.73 13.11
CA TYR A 309 -3.51 -18.38 12.91
C TYR A 309 -3.46 -17.94 11.45
N HIS A 310 -2.39 -18.28 10.72
CA HIS A 310 -2.30 -17.99 9.29
C HIS A 310 -3.37 -18.73 8.47
N ILE A 311 -3.55 -20.03 8.71
CA ILE A 311 -4.55 -20.84 8.00
C ILE A 311 -5.96 -20.33 8.32
N LEU A 312 -6.23 -20.01 9.58
CA LEU A 312 -7.52 -19.47 10.01
C LEU A 312 -7.80 -18.13 9.32
N LEU A 313 -6.81 -17.24 9.27
CA LEU A 313 -6.95 -15.95 8.60
C LEU A 313 -7.18 -16.12 7.09
N LEU A 314 -6.41 -16.98 6.42
CA LEU A 314 -6.59 -17.30 5.00
C LEU A 314 -8.00 -17.85 4.73
N PHE A 315 -8.47 -18.77 5.58
CA PHE A 315 -9.80 -19.35 5.46
C PHE A 315 -10.90 -18.30 5.60
N ILE A 316 -10.80 -17.41 6.59
CA ILE A 316 -11.75 -16.30 6.77
C ILE A 316 -11.76 -15.42 5.52
N VAL A 317 -10.60 -14.99 5.03
CA VAL A 317 -10.52 -14.11 3.86
C VAL A 317 -11.14 -14.76 2.62
N MET A 318 -10.82 -16.03 2.35
CA MET A 318 -11.42 -16.74 1.21
C MET A 318 -12.93 -16.88 1.36
N LEU A 319 -13.40 -17.29 2.54
CA LEU A 319 -14.83 -17.45 2.80
C LEU A 319 -15.58 -16.13 2.58
N MET A 320 -15.02 -15.01 3.02
CA MET A 320 -15.58 -13.68 2.79
C MET A 320 -15.68 -13.36 1.29
N HIS A 321 -14.64 -13.65 0.50
CA HIS A 321 -14.69 -13.42 -0.95
C HIS A 321 -15.83 -14.17 -1.62
N TYR A 322 -15.97 -15.47 -1.33
CA TYR A 322 -17.01 -16.28 -1.94
C TYR A 322 -18.41 -15.86 -1.49
N LEU A 323 -18.61 -15.51 -0.20
CA LEU A 323 -19.91 -15.05 0.29
C LEU A 323 -20.33 -13.72 -0.33
N THR A 324 -19.40 -12.76 -0.45
CA THR A 324 -19.71 -11.45 -1.05
C THR A 324 -19.96 -11.56 -2.56
N LEU A 325 -19.13 -12.31 -3.29
CA LEU A 325 -19.30 -12.47 -4.74
C LEU A 325 -20.53 -13.31 -5.13
N LEU A 326 -20.98 -14.22 -4.26
CA LEU A 326 -22.25 -14.94 -4.43
C LEU A 326 -23.48 -14.09 -4.04
N GLY A 327 -23.30 -12.86 -3.55
CA GLY A 327 -24.38 -11.97 -3.13
C GLY A 327 -25.12 -12.43 -1.88
N VAL A 328 -24.51 -13.29 -1.05
CA VAL A 328 -25.09 -13.76 0.23
C VAL A 328 -24.93 -12.69 1.32
N ILE A 329 -23.89 -11.87 1.22
CA ILE A 329 -23.46 -10.82 2.14
C ILE A 329 -23.07 -9.61 1.30
#